data_AF-A0A661PTS0-F1
#
_entry.id   AF-A0A661PTS0-F1
#
_cell.length_a   1.000
_cell.length_b   1.000
_cell.length_c   1.000
_cell.angle_alpha   90.00
_cell.angle_beta   90.00
_cell.angle_gamma   90.00
#
_symmetry.space_group_name_H-M   'P 1'
#
loop_
_entity.id
_entity.type
_entity.pdbx_description
1 polymer ?
#
loop_
_entity_poly.entity_id
_entity_poly.type
_entity_poly.pdbx_seq_one_letter_code
_entity_poly.pdbx_strand_id
1 'polypeptide(L)' 'MKAFFLGVDIFLCLMVFLCLYRVVFGPTLGDRIVATGAIGTKTLTILVIIGFLYGRVEMFLDISL' A
#
# COMPACT_ATOMS: atom_id res chain seq x y z
N MET A 1 -17.96 -4.33 -10.79
CA MET A 1 -17.14 -3.19 -10.34
C MET A 1 -16.59 -3.37 -8.92
N LYS A 2 -17.42 -3.58 -7.89
CA LYS A 2 -16.96 -3.74 -6.49
C LYS A 2 -15.97 -4.91 -6.27
N ALA A 3 -16.24 -6.08 -6.85
CA ALA A 3 -15.35 -7.25 -6.71
C ALA A 3 -13.96 -7.05 -7.36
N PHE A 4 -13.86 -6.24 -8.42
CA PHE A 4 -12.59 -5.96 -9.08
C PHE A 4 -11.70 -5.11 -8.20
N PHE A 5 -12.25 -4.04 -7.63
CA PHE A 5 -11.52 -3.20 -6.66
C PHE A 5 -11.14 -3.96 -5.39
N LEU A 6 -12.04 -4.82 -4.87
CA LEU A 6 -11.77 -5.62 -3.67
C LEU A 6 -10.64 -6.64 -3.91
N GLY A 7 -10.57 -7.23 -5.12
CA GLY A 7 -9.46 -8.09 -5.53
C GLY A 7 -8.13 -7.34 -5.65
N VAL A 8 -8.14 -6.11 -6.17
CA VAL A 8 -6.94 -5.26 -6.27
C VAL A 8 -6.46 -4.83 -4.88
N ASP A 9 -7.37 -4.49 -3.97
CA ASP A 9 -7.04 -4.11 -2.59
C ASP A 9 -6.35 -5.27 -1.84
N ILE A 10 -6.93 -6.47 -1.92
CA ILE A 10 -6.32 -7.69 -1.35
C ILE A 10 -4.95 -7.96 -1.96
N PHE A 11 -4.79 -7.81 -3.28
CA PHE A 11 -3.52 -8.03 -3.96
C PHE A 11 -2.44 -7.03 -3.50
N LEU A 12 -2.80 -5.74 -3.38
CA LEU A 12 -1.88 -4.73 -2.85
C LEU A 12 -1.53 -5.00 -1.38
N CYS A 13 -2.50 -5.40 -0.56
CA CYS A 13 -2.29 -5.72 0.84
C CYS A 13 -1.29 -6.88 1.01
N LEU A 14 -1.39 -7.90 0.15
CA LEU A 14 -0.45 -9.01 0.10
C LEU A 14 0.96 -8.56 -0.35
N MET A 15 1.03 -7.61 -1.27
CA MET A 15 2.27 -6.96 -1.71
C MET A 15 2.96 -6.16 -0.58
N VAL A 16 2.19 -5.48 0.27
CA VAL A 16 2.72 -4.77 1.45
C VAL A 16 3.28 -5.75 2.47
N PHE A 17 2.60 -6.88 2.69
CA PHE A 17 3.06 -7.94 3.60
C PHE A 17 4.42 -8.51 3.19
N LEU A 18 4.63 -8.75 1.89
CA LEU A 18 5.93 -9.17 1.33
C LEU A 18 7.03 -8.11 1.56
N CYS A 19 6.69 -6.84 1.44
CA CYS A 19 7.63 -5.75 1.63
C CYS A 19 8.00 -5.57 3.13
N LEU A 20 7.04 -5.75 4.03
CA LEU A 20 7.24 -5.80 5.48
C LEU A 20 8.19 -6.93 5.88
N TYR A 21 8.01 -8.14 5.32
CA TYR A 21 8.93 -9.25 5.54
C TYR A 21 10.37 -8.89 5.14
N ARG A 22 10.53 -8.19 4.01
CA ARG A 22 11.84 -7.76 3.51
C ARG A 22 12.49 -6.66 4.36
N VAL A 23 11.70 -5.77 4.98
CA VAL A 23 12.21 -4.76 5.92
C VAL A 23 12.75 -5.42 7.20
N VAL A 24 12.04 -6.41 7.74
CA VAL A 24 12.43 -7.08 9.00
C VAL A 24 13.65 -7.99 8.80
N PHE A 25 13.69 -8.76 7.71
CA PHE A 25 14.79 -9.70 7.42
C PHE A 25 15.92 -9.10 6.55
N GLY A 26 15.86 -7.82 6.21
CA GLY A 26 16.88 -7.16 5.40
C GLY A 26 18.24 -7.11 6.13
N PRO A 27 19.34 -7.65 5.54
CA PRO A 27 20.67 -7.68 6.16
C PRO A 27 21.36 -6.30 6.16
N THR A 28 20.99 -5.42 5.21
CA THR A 28 21.63 -4.11 4.97
C THR A 28 20.68 -2.95 5.34
N LEU A 29 21.21 -1.90 5.98
CA LEU A 29 20.44 -0.68 6.31
C LEU A 29 19.84 -0.02 5.05
N GLY A 30 20.56 -0.07 3.92
CA GLY A 30 20.08 0.43 2.63
C GLY A 30 18.85 -0.30 2.11
N ASP A 31 18.82 -1.64 2.19
CA ASP A 31 17.65 -2.44 1.79
C ASP A 31 16.43 -2.12 2.65
N ARG A 32 16.62 -1.83 3.94
CA ARG A 32 15.53 -1.44 4.83
C ARG A 32 14.95 -0.07 4.48
N ILE A 33 15.79 0.91 4.14
CA ILE A 33 15.35 2.27 3.76
C ILE A 33 14.59 2.22 2.43
N VAL A 34 15.14 1.52 1.42
CA VAL A 34 14.48 1.35 0.11
C VAL A 34 13.18 0.57 0.25
N ALA A 35 13.16 -0.50 1.06
CA ALA A 35 11.94 -1.26 1.31
C ALA A 35 10.89 -0.45 2.10
N THR A 36 11.30 0.41 3.04
CA THR A 36 10.36 1.30 3.76
C THR A 36 9.73 2.34 2.83
N GLY A 37 10.52 2.94 1.92
CA GLY A 37 9.97 3.84 0.89
C GLY A 37 9.02 3.13 -0.09
N ALA A 38 9.35 1.89 -0.47
CA ALA A 38 8.48 1.05 -1.30
C ALA A 38 7.18 0.62 -0.57
N ILE A 39 7.21 0.48 0.76
CA ILE A 39 6.00 0.26 1.57
C ILE A 39 5.11 1.51 1.52
N GLY A 40 5.67 2.69 1.79
CA GLY A 40 4.91 3.94 1.83
C GLY A 40 4.10 4.14 0.55
N THR A 41 4.75 4.09 -0.61
CA THR A 41 4.08 4.21 -1.92
C THR A 41 2.98 3.18 -2.17
N LYS A 42 3.16 1.92 -1.71
CA LYS A 42 2.13 0.88 -1.81
C LYS A 42 0.94 1.14 -0.87
N THR A 43 1.19 1.62 0.34
CA THR A 43 0.14 1.99 1.30
C THR A 43 -0.67 3.19 0.82
N LEU A 44 -0.02 4.21 0.26
CA LEU A 44 -0.69 5.35 -0.38
C LEU A 44 -1.62 4.89 -1.51
N THR A 45 -1.13 3.97 -2.35
CA THR A 45 -1.93 3.40 -3.44
C THR A 45 -3.15 2.64 -2.92
N ILE A 46 -3.01 1.84 -1.85
CA ILE A 46 -4.15 1.17 -1.18
C ILE A 46 -5.18 2.20 -0.70
N LEU A 47 -4.72 3.28 -0.05
CA LEU A 47 -5.59 4.31 0.51
C LEU A 47 -6.46 4.98 -0.56
N VAL A 48 -5.88 5.30 -1.71
CA VAL A 48 -6.59 5.87 -2.87
C VAL A 48 -7.62 4.89 -3.43
N ILE A 49 -7.29 3.61 -3.53
CA ILE A 49 -8.18 2.55 -4.03
C ILE A 49 -9.39 2.35 -3.09
N ILE A 50 -9.17 2.38 -1.77
CA ILE A 50 -10.23 2.35 -0.76
C ILE A 50 -11.14 3.58 -0.87
N GLY A 51 -10.55 4.78 -1.04
CA GLY A 51 -11.32 6.02 -1.24
C GLY A 51 -12.24 5.96 -2.48
N PHE A 52 -11.76 5.33 -3.55
CA PHE A 52 -12.56 5.07 -4.76
C PHE A 52 -13.69 4.06 -4.51
N LEU A 53 -13.45 3.04 -3.68
CA LEU A 53 -14.45 2.03 -3.33
C LEU A 53 -15.61 2.62 -2.50
N TYR A 54 -15.29 3.54 -1.58
CA TYR A 54 -16.26 4.18 -0.67
C TYR A 54 -16.98 5.39 -1.28
N GLY A 55 -16.60 5.83 -2.48
CA GLY A 55 -17.23 6.99 -3.15
C GLY A 55 -16.92 8.34 -2.48
N ARG A 56 -15.94 8.38 -1.56
CA ARG A 56 -15.38 9.59 -0.93
C ARG A 56 -13.87 9.60 -1.11
N VAL A 57 -13.44 9.73 -2.36
CA VAL A 57 -12.01 9.73 -2.73
C VAL A 57 -11.26 10.85 -2.02
N GLU A 58 -11.90 12.00 -1.86
CA GLU A 58 -11.31 13.26 -1.37
C GLU A 58 -10.68 13.11 0.02
N MET A 59 -11.34 12.40 0.94
CA MET A 59 -10.85 12.24 2.32
C MET A 59 -9.61 11.34 2.42
N PHE A 60 -9.53 10.31 1.59
CA PHE A 60 -8.41 9.37 1.60
C PHE A 60 -7.23 9.87 0.75
N LEU A 61 -7.49 10.72 -0.25
CA LEU A 61 -6.45 11.41 -1.02
C LEU A 61 -5.69 12.43 -0.14
N ASP A 62 -6.39 13.13 0.76
CA ASP A 62 -5.79 14.07 1.73
C ASP A 62 -4.85 13.38 2.74
N ILE A 63 -5.20 12.18 3.21
CA ILE A 63 -4.36 11.38 4.11
C ILE A 63 -3.15 10.78 3.36
N SER A 64 -3.23 10.68 2.03
CA SER A 64 -2.22 10.05 1.19
C SER A 64 -1.16 11.02 0.64
N LEU A 65 -1.37 12.33 0.77
CA LEU A 65 -0.55 13.38 0.15
C LEU A 65 0.45 13.95 1.17
#